data_AF-A0A7S0PAM5-F1
#
_entry.id   AF-A0A7S0PAM5-F1
#
_cell.length_a   1.000
_cell.length_b   1.000
_cell.length_c   1.000
_cell.angle_alpha   90.00
_cell.angle_beta   90.00
_cell.angle_gamma   90.00
#
_symmetry.space_group_name_H-M   'P 1'
#
loop_
_entity.id
_entity.type
_entity.pdbx_description
1 polymer ?
#
loop_
_entity_poly.entity_id
_entity_poly.type
_entity_poly.pdbx_seq_one_letter_code
_entity_poly.pdbx_strand_id
1 'polypeptide(L)'
;SFLEDINNILSSGEVPNLYEKEELGPIYDSLRPVAKRAGVGEAADELWAFFVERVRANLHVVLAMSPVGDGFRDRTRKYPALVSAATIDWFHAWPIEALTEVALKFLDGVVFPKSEAPADAAGGAAQEASAKGSGSKSSGGAARASAAGAAAASAVSSKQ
;
A
#
# COMPACT_ATOMS: atom_id res chain seq x y z
N SER A 1 6.18 18.12 -13.61
CA SER A 1 7.22 17.07 -13.64
C SER A 1 6.72 15.86 -12.84
N PHE A 2 7.31 15.31 -11.77
CA PHE A 2 6.88 13.98 -11.26
C PHE A 2 5.35 13.66 -11.12
N LEU A 3 4.56 14.48 -10.40
CA LEU A 3 3.12 14.22 -10.22
C LEU A 3 2.29 14.41 -11.51
N GLU A 4 2.81 15.18 -12.44
CA GLU A 4 2.20 15.39 -13.75
C GLU A 4 2.37 14.13 -14.61
N ASP A 5 3.55 13.51 -14.57
CA ASP A 5 3.82 12.25 -15.28
C ASP A 5 2.92 11.13 -14.74
N ILE A 6 2.76 11.04 -13.42
CA ILE A 6 1.81 10.12 -12.79
C ILE A 6 0.38 10.42 -13.22
N ASN A 7 -0.02 11.69 -13.25
CA ASN A 7 -1.36 12.07 -13.69
C ASN A 7 -1.60 11.61 -15.14
N ASN A 8 -0.61 11.74 -16.02
CA ASN A 8 -0.69 11.29 -17.40
C ASN A 8 -0.79 9.75 -17.48
N ILE A 9 0.05 9.02 -16.74
CA ILE A 9 -0.01 7.55 -16.65
C ILE A 9 -1.38 7.08 -16.16
N LEU A 10 -1.94 7.72 -15.12
CA LEU A 10 -3.25 7.35 -14.58
C LEU A 10 -4.40 7.74 -15.52
N SER A 11 -4.24 8.77 -16.36
CA SER A 11 -5.28 9.25 -17.27
C SER A 11 -5.31 8.50 -18.60
N SER A 12 -4.17 8.43 -19.29
CA SER A 12 -4.06 7.86 -20.64
C SER A 12 -3.28 6.54 -20.67
N GLY A 13 -2.50 6.22 -19.65
CA GLY A 13 -1.58 5.08 -19.66
C GLY A 13 -0.23 5.39 -20.30
N GLU A 14 0.02 6.64 -20.69
CA GLU A 14 1.26 7.08 -21.32
C GLU A 14 1.68 8.48 -20.84
N VAL A 15 2.96 8.79 -20.96
CA VAL A 15 3.48 10.15 -20.72
C VAL A 15 3.84 10.77 -22.06
N PRO A 16 3.33 11.97 -22.39
CA PRO A 16 3.68 12.65 -23.64
C PRO A 16 5.18 12.89 -23.75
N ASN A 17 5.74 12.69 -24.95
CA ASN A 17 7.17 12.87 -25.24
C ASN A 17 8.09 12.05 -24.32
N LEU A 18 7.62 10.90 -23.82
CA LEU A 18 8.45 9.99 -23.04
C LEU A 18 9.52 9.29 -23.89
N TYR A 19 9.16 8.98 -25.14
CA TYR A 19 10.04 8.32 -26.10
C TYR A 19 10.34 9.25 -27.26
N GLU A 20 11.61 9.30 -27.65
CA GLU A 20 12.01 9.95 -28.90
C GLU A 20 11.65 9.08 -30.10
N LYS A 21 11.56 9.68 -31.30
CA LYS A 21 11.12 8.96 -32.51
C LYS A 21 12.04 7.79 -32.86
N GLU A 22 13.32 7.91 -32.54
CA GLU A 22 14.34 6.90 -32.78
C GLU A 22 14.16 5.67 -31.85
N GLU A 23 13.56 5.85 -30.67
CA GLU A 23 13.35 4.78 -29.68
C GLU A 23 12.11 3.93 -29.97
N LEU A 24 11.13 4.49 -30.71
CA LEU A 24 9.90 3.78 -31.06
C LEU A 24 10.13 2.60 -32.01
N GLY A 25 11.11 2.69 -32.92
CA GLY A 25 11.42 1.62 -33.87
C GLY A 25 11.74 0.28 -33.17
N PRO A 26 12.75 0.24 -32.28
CA PRO A 26 13.07 -0.95 -31.48
C PRO A 26 11.89 -1.47 -30.64
N ILE A 27 11.08 -0.56 -30.10
CA ILE A 27 9.89 -0.91 -29.32
C ILE A 27 8.90 -1.68 -30.21
N TYR A 28 8.55 -1.15 -31.38
CA TYR A 28 7.65 -1.81 -32.33
C TYR A 28 8.17 -3.16 -32.81
N ASP A 29 9.46 -3.28 -33.10
CA ASP A 29 10.06 -4.54 -33.52
C ASP A 29 9.93 -5.63 -32.44
N SER A 30 10.05 -5.26 -31.16
CA SER A 30 9.84 -6.17 -30.03
C SER A 30 8.36 -6.54 -29.81
N LEU A 31 7.43 -5.62 -30.13
CA LEU A 31 5.98 -5.79 -29.96
C LEU A 31 5.33 -6.62 -31.07
N ARG A 32 5.76 -6.46 -32.34
CA ARG A 32 5.21 -7.16 -33.51
C ARG A 32 4.96 -8.67 -33.31
N PRO A 33 5.89 -9.49 -32.78
CA PRO A 33 5.62 -10.92 -32.60
C PRO A 33 4.52 -11.19 -31.58
N VAL A 34 4.36 -10.32 -30.57
CA VAL A 34 3.30 -10.43 -29.56
C VAL A 34 1.97 -9.94 -30.12
N ALA A 35 1.97 -8.79 -30.80
CA ALA A 35 0.81 -8.19 -31.45
C ALA A 35 0.21 -9.13 -32.49
N LYS A 36 1.04 -9.77 -33.32
CA LYS A 36 0.62 -10.77 -34.30
C LYS A 36 -0.07 -11.99 -33.67
N ARG A 37 0.42 -12.44 -32.51
CA ARG A 37 -0.23 -13.53 -31.75
C ARG A 37 -1.56 -13.09 -31.13
N ALA A 38 -1.70 -11.80 -30.82
CA ALA A 38 -2.93 -11.20 -30.31
C ALA A 38 -3.92 -10.80 -31.43
N GLY A 39 -3.55 -10.97 -32.71
CA GLY A 39 -4.40 -10.61 -33.84
C GLY A 39 -4.50 -9.11 -34.12
N VAL A 40 -3.57 -8.31 -33.57
CA VAL A 40 -3.47 -6.86 -33.84
C VAL A 40 -2.70 -6.65 -35.15
N GLY A 41 -3.09 -5.64 -35.94
CA GLY A 41 -2.42 -5.31 -37.20
C GLY A 41 -1.03 -4.72 -37.02
N GLU A 42 -0.30 -4.60 -38.13
CA GLU A 42 1.10 -4.15 -38.15
C GLU A 42 1.25 -2.62 -38.32
N ALA A 43 0.14 -1.88 -38.38
CA ALA A 43 0.16 -0.42 -38.45
C ALA A 43 0.74 0.18 -37.16
N ALA A 44 1.51 1.26 -37.28
CA ALA A 44 2.18 1.90 -36.14
C ALA A 44 1.19 2.32 -35.05
N ASP A 45 0.03 2.88 -35.44
CA ASP A 45 -1.01 3.31 -34.52
C ASP A 45 -1.64 2.14 -33.74
N GLU A 46 -1.83 0.99 -34.41
CA GLU A 46 -2.37 -0.22 -33.78
C GLU A 46 -1.36 -0.86 -32.82
N LEU A 47 -0.08 -0.87 -33.20
CA LEU A 47 1.01 -1.34 -32.33
C LEU A 47 1.19 -0.43 -31.11
N TRP A 48 1.05 0.88 -31.28
CA TRP A 48 1.12 1.85 -30.19
C TRP A 48 -0.06 1.67 -29.22
N ALA A 49 -1.29 1.57 -29.73
CA ALA A 49 -2.46 1.31 -28.91
C ALA A 49 -2.33 -0.01 -28.13
N PHE A 50 -1.82 -1.07 -28.78
CA PHE A 50 -1.54 -2.35 -28.13
C PHE A 50 -0.46 -2.25 -27.04
N PHE A 51 0.57 -1.43 -27.25
CA PHE A 51 1.59 -1.16 -26.24
C PHE A 51 1.01 -0.45 -25.02
N VAL A 52 0.26 0.64 -25.22
CA VAL A 52 -0.36 1.40 -24.14
C VAL A 52 -1.32 0.54 -23.32
N GLU A 53 -2.14 -0.29 -23.97
CA GLU A 53 -3.04 -1.21 -23.27
C GLU A 53 -2.26 -2.22 -22.41
N ARG A 54 -1.14 -2.73 -22.92
CA ARG A 54 -0.27 -3.63 -22.17
C ARG A 54 0.39 -2.93 -20.99
N VAL A 55 0.80 -1.67 -21.12
CA VAL A 55 1.32 -0.88 -20.00
C VAL A 55 0.24 -0.74 -18.92
N ARG A 56 -0.99 -0.37 -19.30
CA ARG A 56 -2.12 -0.24 -18.37
C ARG A 56 -2.44 -1.54 -17.62
N ALA A 57 -2.32 -2.67 -18.29
CA ALA A 57 -2.58 -3.97 -17.68
C ALA A 57 -1.49 -4.46 -16.71
N ASN A 58 -0.26 -3.93 -16.80
CA ASN A 58 0.89 -4.43 -16.03
C ASN A 58 1.50 -3.40 -15.07
N LEU A 59 1.19 -2.12 -15.23
CA LEU A 59 1.74 -1.05 -14.41
C LEU A 59 0.80 -0.72 -13.25
N HIS A 60 1.28 -0.96 -12.03
CA HIS A 60 0.59 -0.58 -10.80
C HIS A 60 1.41 0.48 -10.06
N VAL A 61 0.83 1.67 -9.88
CA VAL A 61 1.48 2.79 -9.19
C VAL A 61 0.85 2.94 -7.80
N VAL A 62 1.69 2.93 -6.76
CA VAL A 62 1.26 3.16 -5.36
C VAL A 62 1.92 4.43 -4.85
N LEU A 63 1.12 5.35 -4.34
CA LEU A 63 1.56 6.64 -3.81
C LEU A 63 1.09 6.79 -2.37
N ALA A 64 2.02 7.16 -1.49
CA ALA A 64 1.72 7.52 -0.11
C ALA A 64 1.81 9.03 0.05
N MET A 65 0.72 9.66 0.46
CA MET A 65 0.64 11.10 0.67
C MET A 65 0.04 11.37 2.05
N SER A 66 0.61 12.32 2.79
CA SER A 66 -0.02 12.78 4.03
C SER A 66 -1.21 13.66 3.68
N PRO A 67 -2.41 13.40 4.25
CA PRO A 67 -3.57 14.28 4.08
C PRO A 67 -3.47 15.56 4.93
N VAL A 68 -2.45 15.65 5.79
CA VAL A 68 -2.27 16.79 6.69
C VAL A 68 -1.76 18.01 5.92
N GLY A 69 -2.52 19.10 6.01
CA GLY A 69 -2.18 20.39 5.40
C GLY A 69 -2.71 20.57 3.98
N ASP A 70 -2.39 21.73 3.40
CA ASP A 70 -2.97 22.16 2.12
C ASP A 70 -2.34 21.49 0.89
N GLY A 71 -1.14 20.91 1.05
CA GLY A 71 -0.38 20.33 -0.05
C GLY A 71 -1.09 19.15 -0.73
N PHE A 72 -1.80 18.29 0.01
CA PHE A 72 -2.58 17.21 -0.57
C PHE A 72 -3.74 17.76 -1.40
N ARG A 73 -4.51 18.69 -0.83
CA ARG A 73 -5.64 19.35 -1.48
C ARG A 73 -5.24 20.04 -2.78
N ASP A 74 -4.13 20.79 -2.78
CA ASP A 74 -3.68 21.53 -3.95
C ASP A 74 -3.19 20.59 -5.07
N ARG A 75 -2.53 19.48 -4.71
CA ARG A 75 -2.12 18.44 -5.67
C ARG A 75 -3.34 17.73 -6.27
N THR A 76 -4.33 17.37 -5.47
CA THR A 76 -5.56 16.73 -5.96
C THR A 76 -6.34 17.63 -6.92
N ARG A 77 -6.38 18.94 -6.65
CA ARG A 77 -7.01 19.92 -7.56
C ARG A 77 -6.24 20.07 -8.87
N LYS A 78 -4.90 20.02 -8.81
CA LYS A 78 -4.04 20.13 -9.99
C LYS A 78 -4.01 18.84 -10.82
N TYR A 79 -4.16 17.69 -10.18
CA TYR A 79 -4.01 16.36 -10.77
C TYR A 79 -5.21 15.47 -10.41
N PRO A 80 -6.35 15.62 -11.11
CA PRO A 80 -7.59 14.93 -10.76
C PRO A 80 -7.51 13.41 -10.92
N ALA A 81 -6.61 12.90 -11.77
CA ALA A 81 -6.45 11.46 -12.00
C ALA A 81 -6.02 10.71 -10.73
N LEU A 82 -5.36 11.40 -9.79
CA LEU A 82 -4.97 10.83 -8.49
C LEU A 82 -6.17 10.39 -7.65
N VAL A 83 -7.37 10.92 -7.90
CA VAL A 83 -8.59 10.57 -7.15
C VAL A 83 -9.59 9.81 -8.02
N SER A 84 -9.66 10.10 -9.32
CA SER A 84 -10.60 9.42 -10.20
C SER A 84 -10.14 8.04 -10.68
N ALA A 85 -8.83 7.83 -10.84
CA ALA A 85 -8.27 6.59 -11.40
C ALA A 85 -7.49 5.74 -10.38
N ALA A 86 -7.10 6.31 -9.24
CA ALA A 86 -6.46 5.56 -8.16
C ALA A 86 -7.47 5.12 -7.10
N THR A 87 -7.18 3.99 -6.44
CA THR A 87 -7.91 3.58 -5.23
C THR A 87 -7.27 4.25 -4.02
N ILE A 88 -8.08 4.94 -3.21
CA ILE A 88 -7.61 5.64 -2.01
C ILE A 88 -7.77 4.73 -0.80
N ASP A 89 -6.66 4.44 -0.13
CA ASP A 89 -6.64 3.75 1.16
C ASP A 89 -6.27 4.75 2.27
N TRP A 90 -7.14 4.85 3.28
CA TRP A 90 -7.00 5.79 4.38
C TRP A 90 -6.38 5.11 5.59
N PHE A 91 -5.13 5.47 5.88
CA PHE A 91 -4.43 5.00 7.08
C PHE A 91 -4.91 5.77 8.31
N HIS A 92 -5.67 5.08 9.16
CA HIS A 92 -6.12 5.59 10.44
C HIS A 92 -5.12 5.26 11.56
N ALA A 93 -5.30 5.88 12.73
CA ALA A 93 -4.61 5.41 13.92
C ALA A 93 -4.89 3.93 14.13
N TRP A 94 -3.84 3.18 14.48
CA TRP A 94 -3.99 1.76 14.78
C TRP A 94 -4.88 1.59 16.02
N PRO A 95 -5.85 0.68 15.98
CA PRO A 95 -6.67 0.37 17.14
C PRO A 95 -5.78 -0.21 18.26
N ILE A 96 -6.22 -0.06 19.50
CA ILE A 96 -5.44 -0.47 20.68
C ILE A 96 -5.11 -1.96 20.58
N GLU A 97 -6.04 -2.77 20.09
CA GLU A 97 -5.90 -4.20 19.90
C GLU A 97 -4.73 -4.54 18.96
N ALA A 98 -4.59 -3.81 17.84
CA ALA A 98 -3.49 -3.99 16.91
C ALA A 98 -2.16 -3.56 17.54
N LEU A 99 -2.14 -2.47 18.30
CA LEU A 99 -0.96 -2.02 19.04
C LEU A 99 -0.55 -3.04 20.12
N THR A 100 -1.52 -3.63 20.83
CA THR A 100 -1.27 -4.68 21.82
C THR A 100 -0.71 -5.94 21.17
N GLU A 101 -1.29 -6.41 20.06
CA GLU A 101 -0.78 -7.54 19.28
C GLU A 101 0.67 -7.33 18.84
N VAL A 102 0.99 -6.14 18.33
CA VAL A 102 2.33 -5.79 17.89
C VAL A 102 3.29 -5.68 19.08
N ALA A 103 2.86 -5.09 20.19
CA ALA A 103 3.66 -5.05 21.41
C ALA A 103 3.92 -6.45 21.97
N LEU A 104 2.92 -7.33 22.03
CA LEU A 104 3.05 -8.70 22.49
C LEU A 104 4.00 -9.50 21.58
N LYS A 105 3.86 -9.39 20.26
CA LYS A 105 4.80 -10.01 19.30
C LYS A 105 6.21 -9.45 19.42
N PHE A 106 6.35 -8.16 19.71
CA PHE A 106 7.65 -7.51 19.90
C PHE A 106 8.33 -7.92 21.21
N LEU A 107 7.55 -8.17 22.26
CA LEU A 107 8.02 -8.59 23.58
C LEU A 107 8.13 -10.11 23.73
N ASP A 108 7.70 -10.89 22.74
CA ASP A 108 7.84 -12.34 22.74
C ASP A 108 9.33 -12.72 22.75
N GLY A 109 9.75 -13.43 23.80
CA GLY A 109 11.15 -13.77 24.07
C GLY A 109 11.95 -12.75 24.88
N VAL A 110 11.36 -11.61 25.27
CA VAL A 110 11.99 -10.68 26.22
C VAL A 110 11.79 -11.20 27.64
N VAL A 111 12.87 -11.64 28.28
CA VAL A 111 12.85 -12.04 29.70
C VAL A 111 12.87 -10.77 30.54
N PHE A 112 11.72 -10.39 31.07
CA PHE A 112 11.65 -9.31 32.05
C PHE A 112 12.26 -9.78 33.37
N PRO A 113 13.25 -9.06 33.94
CA PRO A 113 13.71 -9.34 35.28
C PRO A 113 12.52 -9.20 36.24
N LYS A 114 12.31 -10.23 37.05
CA LYS A 114 11.24 -10.23 38.05
C LYS A 114 11.52 -9.07 39.01
N SER A 115 10.63 -8.07 39.03
CA SER A 115 10.66 -7.02 40.05
C SER A 115 10.63 -7.72 41.41
N GLU A 116 11.71 -7.59 42.18
CA GLU A 116 11.72 -7.96 43.58
C GLU A 116 10.74 -7.04 44.29
N ALA A 117 9.50 -7.52 44.47
CA ALA A 117 8.62 -6.98 45.48
C ALA A 117 9.33 -7.15 46.83
N PRO A 118 9.41 -6.11 47.69
CA PRO A 118 9.99 -6.24 49.01
C PRO A 118 9.26 -7.36 49.77
N ALA A 119 10.04 -8.25 50.38
CA ALA A 119 9.65 -9.53 50.96
C ALA A 119 8.87 -9.42 52.29
N ASP A 120 8.07 -8.37 52.46
CA ASP A 120 7.43 -8.00 53.71
C ASP A 120 5.93 -7.71 53.51
N ALA A 121 5.22 -8.66 52.92
CA ALA A 121 3.78 -8.81 53.05
C ALA A 121 3.37 -10.28 52.97
N ALA A 122 3.93 -11.10 53.86
CA ALA A 122 3.39 -12.43 54.15
C ALA A 122 2.08 -12.29 54.94
N GLY A 123 0.98 -12.78 54.36
CA GLY A 123 -0.28 -12.93 55.08
C GLY A 123 -1.43 -13.44 54.21
N GLY A 124 -1.63 -14.75 54.18
CA GLY A 124 -2.93 -15.34 53.86
C GLY A 124 -2.98 -16.21 52.59
N ALA A 125 -3.13 -17.51 52.81
CA ALA A 125 -3.22 -18.58 51.82
C ALA A 125 -4.55 -18.63 51.05
N ALA A 126 -4.54 -19.18 49.83
CA ALA A 126 -5.41 -20.30 49.41
C ALA A 126 -5.10 -20.74 47.97
N GLN A 127 -5.20 -22.04 47.75
CA GLN A 127 -4.77 -22.86 46.61
C GLN A 127 -5.97 -23.28 45.75
N GLU A 128 -5.69 -23.70 44.51
CA GLU A 128 -6.49 -24.49 43.52
C GLU A 128 -6.78 -23.72 42.21
N ALA A 129 -6.72 -24.31 41.01
CA ALA A 129 -6.25 -25.60 40.53
C ALA A 129 -6.06 -25.50 39.00
N SER A 130 -5.32 -26.47 38.45
CA SER A 130 -4.93 -26.63 37.05
C SER A 130 -6.10 -27.03 36.13
N ALA A 131 -6.12 -26.54 34.88
CA ALA A 131 -6.71 -27.25 33.75
C ALA A 131 -6.02 -26.89 32.41
N LYS A 132 -5.71 -27.94 31.64
CA LYS A 132 -5.01 -27.99 30.33
C LYS A 132 -5.92 -27.63 29.14
N GLY A 133 -5.28 -27.23 28.03
CA GLY A 133 -5.76 -27.40 26.63
C GLY A 133 -4.98 -26.44 25.70
N SER A 134 -3.98 -26.83 24.89
CA SER A 134 -3.92 -27.70 23.68
C SER A 134 -4.40 -27.05 22.37
N GLY A 135 -3.46 -26.82 21.44
CA GLY A 135 -3.66 -26.56 19.98
C GLY A 135 -3.99 -25.10 19.62
N SER A 136 -3.62 -24.50 18.49
CA SER A 136 -2.98 -24.95 17.24
C SER A 136 -2.55 -23.71 16.40
N LYS A 137 -1.47 -23.88 15.64
CA LYS A 137 -0.95 -23.17 14.43
C LYS A 137 -1.78 -22.04 13.78
N SER A 138 -1.09 -20.97 13.34
CA SER A 138 -0.93 -20.56 11.91
C SER A 138 -0.11 -19.26 11.82
N SER A 139 1.14 -19.28 11.35
CA SER A 139 1.58 -18.84 10.02
C SER A 139 1.04 -17.47 9.56
N GLY A 140 1.95 -16.50 9.35
CA GLY A 140 1.65 -15.36 8.48
C GLY A 140 2.47 -14.10 8.74
N GLY A 141 3.55 -13.93 7.97
CA GLY A 141 3.97 -12.65 7.39
C GLY A 141 4.33 -11.51 8.34
N ALA A 142 5.63 -11.30 8.54
CA ALA A 142 6.19 -10.10 9.13
C ALA A 142 5.83 -8.85 8.30
N ALA A 143 4.99 -7.98 8.83
CA ALA A 143 4.89 -6.59 8.39
C ALA A 143 5.57 -5.72 9.45
N ARG A 144 6.76 -5.19 9.10
CA ARG A 144 7.52 -4.22 9.90
C ARG A 144 6.62 -3.04 10.27
N ALA A 145 6.39 -2.83 11.56
CA ALA A 145 5.73 -1.64 12.09
C ALA A 145 6.65 -0.42 11.90
N SER A 146 6.29 0.46 10.97
CA SER A 146 6.77 1.85 10.96
C SER A 146 5.81 2.66 11.82
N ALA A 147 6.23 2.94 13.05
CA ALA A 147 5.59 3.93 13.90
C ALA A 147 5.71 5.32 13.25
N ALA A 148 4.61 5.82 12.70
CA ALA A 148 4.45 7.23 12.38
C ALA A 148 2.98 7.60 12.61
N GLY A 149 2.71 8.13 13.79
CA GLY A 149 1.43 8.76 14.09
C GLY A 149 1.20 9.95 13.15
N ALA A 150 0.05 9.93 12.47
CA ALA A 150 -0.69 11.10 12.04
C ALA A 150 -2.12 10.65 11.71
N ALA A 151 -2.97 10.60 12.73
CA ALA A 151 -4.41 10.58 12.51
C ALA A 151 -4.85 12.00 12.13
N ALA A 152 -5.35 12.19 10.90
CA ALA A 152 -6.37 13.20 10.58
C ALA A 152 -6.79 13.11 9.10
N ALA A 153 -8.03 12.70 8.85
CA ALA A 153 -9.03 13.56 8.23
C ALA A 153 -10.42 12.88 8.29
N SER A 154 -11.33 13.50 9.02
CA SER A 154 -12.75 13.20 8.99
C SER A 154 -13.41 14.05 7.90
N ALA A 155 -14.22 13.45 7.04
CA ALA A 155 -15.31 14.12 6.34
C ALA A 155 -16.37 13.07 5.94
N VAL A 156 -17.41 13.00 6.77
CA VAL A 156 -18.70 12.38 6.42
C VAL A 156 -19.30 13.18 5.26
N SER A 157 -19.69 12.50 4.19
CA SER A 157 -20.80 12.97 3.35
C SER A 157 -21.58 11.78 2.80
N SER A 158 -22.63 11.44 3.55
CA SER A 158 -23.74 10.63 3.09
C SER A 158 -24.40 11.29 1.88
N LYS A 159 -24.62 10.53 0.79
CA LYS A 159 -25.96 10.15 0.30
C LYS A 159 -25.90 9.54 -1.10
N GLN A 160 -26.66 8.45 -1.19
CA GLN A 160 -27.47 7.91 -2.31
C GLN A 160 -26.84 7.79 -3.69
#